data_AF-A0AAE8LXD2-F1
#
_entry.id   AF-A0AAE8LXD2-F1
#
_cell.length_a   1.000
_cell.length_b   1.000
_cell.length_c   1.000
_cell.angle_alpha   90.00
_cell.angle_beta   90.00
_cell.angle_gamma   90.00
#
_symmetry.space_group_name_H-M   'P 1'
#
loop_
_entity.id
_entity.type
_entity.pdbx_description
1 polymer ?
#
loop_
_entity_poly.entity_id
_entity_poly.type
_entity_poly.pdbx_seq_one_letter_code
_entity_poly.pdbx_strand_id
1 'polypeptide(L)'
;MIAFFVGISLTLMGLSFNKGDFGSVADWVSGVGSIFAIVAVYQQIKQSDKQYRLDKQSNLLIASGIRKIKNTDENGIEITTSKEELLFWGTNDGNTAGSFKFIGICTKKQYLEIINSEHDNLKSKNIDNYIIDPVLEVVIGLEERKFELIEPHCVSSEISIPLEYINNNWSKDREICLVYMDAVGNLYKKDIIKAV
;
A
#
# COMPACT_ATOMS: atom_id res chain seq x y z
N MET A 1 20.33 26.00 7.10
CA MET A 1 21.77 25.64 7.00
C MET A 1 22.38 26.08 5.67
N ILE A 2 21.83 25.70 4.51
CA ILE A 2 22.34 26.11 3.18
C ILE A 2 22.30 27.64 2.98
N ALA A 3 21.19 28.30 3.36
CA ALA A 3 21.08 29.76 3.31
C ALA A 3 22.13 30.50 4.16
N PHE A 4 22.63 29.86 5.21
CA PHE A 4 23.67 30.42 6.08
C PHE A 4 25.04 30.37 5.41
N PHE A 5 25.39 29.24 4.75
CA PHE A 5 26.63 29.12 3.98
C PHE A 5 26.63 30.01 2.73
N VAL A 6 25.51 30.11 2.02
CA VAL A 6 25.37 31.04 0.87
C VAL A 6 25.44 32.49 1.35
N GLY A 7 24.82 32.80 2.49
CA GLY A 7 24.88 34.13 3.11
C GLY A 7 26.31 34.55 3.49
N ILE A 8 27.08 33.65 4.11
CA ILE A 8 28.50 33.89 4.46
C ILE A 8 29.36 34.05 3.21
N SER A 9 29.15 33.22 2.19
CA SER A 9 29.89 33.33 0.92
C SER A 9 29.61 34.67 0.23
N LEU A 10 28.36 35.15 0.23
CA LEU A 10 27.98 36.44 -0.35
C LEU A 10 28.52 37.62 0.46
N THR A 11 28.58 37.51 1.80
CA THR A 11 29.16 38.57 2.65
C THR A 11 30.67 38.67 2.49
N LEU A 12 31.37 37.53 2.39
CA LEU A 12 32.81 37.51 2.10
C LEU A 12 33.10 38.10 0.71
N MET A 13 32.26 37.79 -0.30
CA MET A 13 32.36 38.39 -1.63
C MET A 13 32.16 39.91 -1.59
N GLY A 14 31.11 40.38 -0.91
CA GLY A 14 30.80 41.81 -0.73
C GLY A 14 31.89 42.61 0.00
N LEU A 15 32.56 42.00 0.98
CA LEU A 15 33.67 42.62 1.71
C LEU A 15 34.94 42.76 0.85
N SER A 16 35.18 41.86 -0.11
CA SER A 16 36.28 41.99 -1.07
C SER A 16 36.05 43.10 -2.10
N PHE A 17 34.81 43.33 -2.55
CA PHE A 17 34.50 44.43 -3.50
C PHE A 17 34.80 45.83 -2.95
N ASN A 18 34.60 46.04 -1.64
CA ASN A 18 34.77 47.36 -1.02
C ASN A 18 36.25 47.75 -0.78
N LYS A 19 37.19 46.81 -0.95
CA LYS A 19 38.63 47.06 -0.71
C LYS A 19 39.45 47.29 -1.98
N GLY A 20 38.83 47.27 -3.17
CA GLY A 20 39.51 47.59 -4.44
C GLY A 20 40.52 46.54 -4.93
N ASP A 21 40.78 45.49 -4.15
CA ASP A 21 41.53 44.31 -4.58
C ASP A 21 40.59 43.37 -5.33
N PHE A 22 40.55 43.51 -6.65
CA PHE A 22 40.07 42.44 -7.49
C PHE A 22 41.06 41.28 -7.37
N GLY A 23 40.80 40.39 -6.41
CA GLY A 23 41.50 39.11 -6.29
C GLY A 23 41.60 38.41 -7.65
N SER A 24 42.58 37.52 -7.76
CA SER A 24 42.91 36.80 -9.00
C SER A 24 41.64 36.24 -9.65
N VAL A 25 41.60 36.14 -10.99
CA VAL A 25 40.52 35.45 -11.73
C VAL A 25 40.24 34.06 -11.14
N ALA A 26 41.24 33.42 -10.53
CA ALA A 26 41.12 32.17 -9.80
C ALA A 26 40.19 32.25 -8.57
N ASP A 27 40.17 33.37 -7.83
CA ASP A 27 39.32 33.55 -6.64
C ASP A 27 37.84 33.67 -7.04
N TRP A 28 37.59 34.29 -8.19
CA TRP A 28 36.25 34.38 -8.79
C TRP A 28 35.76 33.05 -9.35
N VAL A 29 36.63 32.34 -10.08
CA VAL A 29 36.32 30.99 -10.59
C VAL A 29 36.11 30.00 -9.44
N SER A 30 36.84 30.16 -8.33
CA SER A 30 36.66 29.36 -7.11
C SER A 30 35.31 29.62 -6.43
N GLY A 31 34.88 30.88 -6.30
CA GLY A 31 33.57 31.22 -5.74
C GLY A 31 32.40 30.71 -6.58
N VAL A 32 32.47 30.89 -7.92
CA VAL A 32 31.44 30.38 -8.85
C VAL A 32 31.44 28.85 -8.88
N GLY A 33 32.61 28.22 -8.94
CA GLY A 33 32.77 26.77 -8.90
C GLY A 33 32.19 26.16 -7.63
N SER A 34 32.37 26.82 -6.48
CA SER A 34 31.80 26.39 -5.20
C SER A 34 30.26 26.42 -5.19
N ILE A 35 29.65 27.46 -5.76
CA ILE A 35 28.18 27.55 -5.88
C ILE A 35 27.66 26.43 -6.80
N PHE A 36 28.29 26.21 -7.95
CA PHE A 36 27.91 25.11 -8.85
C PHE A 36 28.07 23.74 -8.19
N ALA A 37 29.14 23.52 -7.43
CA ALA A 37 29.35 22.29 -6.68
C ALA A 37 28.24 22.06 -5.64
N ILE A 38 27.83 23.10 -4.90
CA ILE A 38 26.73 23.01 -3.93
C ILE A 38 25.41 22.65 -4.62
N VAL A 39 25.10 23.28 -5.77
CA VAL A 39 23.89 22.98 -6.54
C VAL A 39 23.91 21.53 -7.05
N ALA A 40 25.06 21.07 -7.56
CA ALA A 40 25.21 19.69 -8.03
C ALA A 40 25.01 18.67 -6.90
N VAL A 41 25.61 18.90 -5.73
CA VAL A 41 25.43 18.07 -4.53
C VAL A 41 23.97 18.06 -4.10
N TYR A 42 23.29 19.21 -4.10
CA TYR A 42 21.87 19.28 -3.77
C TYR A 42 21.01 18.45 -4.74
N GLN A 43 21.28 18.51 -6.04
CA GLN A 43 20.57 17.69 -7.02
C GLN A 43 20.81 16.20 -6.79
N GLN A 44 22.05 15.80 -6.48
CA GLN A 44 22.38 14.41 -6.16
C GLN A 44 21.64 13.92 -4.92
N ILE A 45 21.60 14.70 -3.83
CA ILE A 45 20.84 14.36 -2.62
C ILE A 45 19.36 14.19 -2.96
N LYS A 46 18.76 15.13 -3.69
CA LYS A 46 17.35 15.05 -4.07
C LYS A 46 17.03 13.82 -4.94
N GLN A 47 17.94 13.46 -5.85
CA GLN A 47 17.80 12.25 -6.66
C GLN A 47 17.96 10.99 -5.81
N SER A 48 18.93 10.97 -4.89
CA SER A 48 19.15 9.87 -3.94
C SER A 48 17.92 9.66 -3.05
N ASP A 49 17.33 10.73 -2.51
CA ASP A 49 16.12 10.64 -1.69
C ASP A 49 14.93 10.11 -2.50
N LYS A 50 14.79 10.56 -3.76
CA LYS A 50 13.75 10.06 -4.65
C LYS A 50 13.94 8.56 -4.91
N GLN A 51 15.15 8.13 -5.23
CA GLN A 51 15.48 6.74 -5.49
C GLN A 51 15.24 5.88 -4.25
N TYR A 52 15.72 6.34 -3.09
CA TYR A 52 15.51 5.67 -1.82
C TYR A 52 14.03 5.49 -1.47
N ARG A 53 13.19 6.50 -1.74
CA ARG A 53 11.73 6.38 -1.54
C ARG A 53 11.10 5.36 -2.49
N LEU A 54 11.53 5.33 -3.75
CA LEU A 54 11.05 4.33 -4.72
C LEU A 54 11.49 2.91 -4.33
N ASP A 55 12.74 2.76 -3.88
CA ASP A 55 13.30 1.47 -3.48
C ASP A 55 12.69 0.94 -2.19
N LYS A 56 12.15 1.81 -1.33
CA LYS A 56 11.54 1.41 -0.04
C LYS A 56 10.03 1.23 -0.08
N GLN A 57 9.38 1.63 -1.17
CA GLN A 57 7.93 1.56 -1.25
C GLN A 57 7.47 0.14 -1.57
N SER A 58 6.76 -0.48 -0.63
CA SER A 58 5.93 -1.64 -0.92
C SER A 58 4.70 -1.16 -1.68
N ASN A 59 4.36 -1.80 -2.79
CA ASN A 59 3.14 -1.52 -3.53
C ASN A 59 2.25 -2.76 -3.47
N LEU A 60 1.39 -2.80 -2.45
CA LEU A 60 0.46 -3.91 -2.24
C LEU A 60 -0.88 -3.58 -2.88
N LEU A 61 -1.29 -4.44 -3.81
CA LEU A 61 -2.58 -4.36 -4.48
C LEU A 61 -3.32 -5.68 -4.31
N ILE A 62 -4.65 -5.60 -4.19
CA ILE A 62 -5.50 -6.80 -4.20
C ILE A 62 -6.09 -6.99 -5.60
N ALA A 63 -5.72 -8.11 -6.21
CA ALA A 63 -6.32 -8.60 -7.44
C ALA A 63 -7.50 -9.53 -7.09
N SER A 64 -8.52 -9.52 -7.93
CA SER A 64 -9.70 -10.36 -7.74
C SER A 64 -10.26 -10.82 -9.08
N GLY A 65 -10.82 -12.02 -9.12
CA GLY A 65 -11.47 -12.60 -10.30
C GLY A 65 -12.62 -13.52 -9.92
N ILE A 66 -13.36 -13.99 -10.91
CA ILE A 66 -14.41 -15.02 -10.72
C ILE A 66 -14.00 -16.24 -11.55
N ARG A 67 -14.04 -17.44 -10.95
CA ARG A 67 -13.84 -18.71 -11.66
C ARG A 67 -14.97 -19.68 -11.40
N LYS A 68 -15.20 -20.59 -12.34
CA LYS A 68 -16.11 -21.72 -12.14
C LYS A 68 -15.43 -22.79 -11.30
N ILE A 69 -16.17 -23.34 -10.33
CA ILE A 69 -15.70 -24.41 -9.47
C ILE A 69 -15.62 -25.69 -10.31
N LYS A 70 -14.45 -26.32 -10.30
CA LYS A 70 -14.23 -27.63 -10.92
C LYS A 70 -14.38 -28.69 -9.84
N ASN A 71 -15.22 -29.68 -10.08
CA ASN A 71 -15.27 -30.88 -9.27
C ASN A 71 -14.62 -32.02 -10.04
N THR A 72 -13.84 -32.83 -9.35
CA THR A 72 -13.32 -34.08 -9.89
C THR A 72 -14.24 -35.20 -9.43
N ASP A 73 -14.83 -35.93 -10.38
CA ASP A 73 -15.61 -37.13 -10.08
C ASP A 73 -14.71 -38.26 -9.54
N GLU A 74 -15.28 -39.30 -8.93
CA GLU A 74 -14.55 -40.46 -8.39
C GLU A 74 -13.66 -41.15 -9.44
N ASN A 75 -13.96 -40.95 -10.73
CA ASN A 75 -13.20 -41.46 -11.87
C ASN A 75 -12.11 -40.52 -12.39
N GLY A 76 -11.81 -39.40 -11.70
CA GLY A 76 -10.77 -38.45 -12.12
C GLY A 76 -11.18 -37.49 -13.24
N ILE A 77 -12.46 -37.46 -13.61
CA ILE A 77 -12.98 -36.57 -14.67
C ILE A 77 -13.29 -35.20 -14.06
N GLU A 78 -12.69 -34.13 -14.60
CA GLU A 78 -13.03 -32.75 -14.22
C GLU A 78 -14.40 -32.36 -14.79
N ILE A 79 -15.41 -32.29 -13.92
CA ILE A 79 -16.72 -31.74 -14.22
C ILE A 79 -16.70 -30.26 -13.84
N THR A 80 -16.80 -29.38 -14.83
CA THR A 80 -16.99 -27.95 -14.58
C THR A 80 -18.42 -27.73 -14.08
N THR A 81 -18.58 -27.33 -12.82
CA THR A 81 -19.90 -27.05 -12.26
C THR A 81 -20.39 -25.67 -12.71
N SER A 82 -21.70 -25.43 -12.64
CA SER A 82 -22.28 -24.09 -12.82
C SER A 82 -22.02 -23.15 -11.64
N LYS A 83 -21.39 -23.64 -10.58
CA LYS A 83 -21.06 -22.84 -9.40
C LYS A 83 -19.82 -22.01 -9.67
N GLU A 84 -19.85 -20.78 -9.17
CA GLU A 84 -18.77 -19.81 -9.32
C GLU A 84 -18.22 -19.43 -7.95
N GLU A 85 -16.94 -19.13 -7.89
CA GLU A 85 -16.26 -18.60 -6.72
C GLU A 85 -15.52 -17.31 -7.05
N LEU A 86 -15.53 -16.39 -6.09
CA LEU A 86 -14.71 -15.21 -6.07
C LEU A 86 -13.32 -15.61 -5.59
N LEU A 87 -12.29 -15.21 -6.32
CA LEU A 87 -10.90 -15.37 -5.92
C LEU A 87 -10.26 -14.03 -5.74
N PHE A 88 -9.36 -13.96 -4.80
CA PHE A 88 -8.50 -12.80 -4.64
C PHE A 88 -7.17 -13.19 -4.03
N TRP A 89 -6.17 -12.38 -4.33
CA TRP A 89 -4.82 -12.52 -3.83
C TRP A 89 -4.17 -11.14 -3.76
N GLY A 90 -3.23 -10.98 -2.85
CA GLY A 90 -2.36 -9.83 -2.79
C GLY A 90 -1.25 -9.95 -3.83
N THR A 91 -0.92 -8.84 -4.48
CA THR A 91 0.22 -8.71 -5.38
C THR A 91 1.12 -7.61 -4.82
N ASN A 92 2.42 -7.89 -4.73
CA ASN A 92 3.41 -6.87 -4.37
C ASN A 92 4.27 -6.57 -5.59
N ASP A 93 4.01 -5.48 -6.30
CA ASP A 93 4.87 -5.00 -7.41
C ASP A 93 5.95 -4.02 -6.94
N GLY A 94 6.04 -3.76 -5.63
CA GLY A 94 7.08 -2.94 -5.01
C GLY A 94 8.42 -3.64 -4.83
N ASN A 95 9.42 -2.86 -4.40
CA ASN A 95 10.81 -3.31 -4.21
C ASN A 95 11.10 -3.80 -2.78
N THR A 96 10.14 -3.67 -1.87
CA THR A 96 10.22 -4.15 -0.48
C THR A 96 9.11 -5.13 -0.18
N ALA A 97 9.38 -6.04 0.76
CA ALA A 97 8.36 -6.96 1.24
C ALA A 97 7.20 -6.18 1.88
N GLY A 98 5.98 -6.60 1.57
CA GLY A 98 4.76 -6.07 2.15
C GLY A 98 4.04 -7.15 2.92
N SER A 99 3.11 -6.78 3.79
CA SER A 99 2.23 -7.75 4.44
C SER A 99 0.79 -7.25 4.42
N PHE A 100 -0.14 -8.18 4.22
CA PHE A 100 -1.57 -7.89 4.37
C PHE A 100 -2.26 -9.01 5.13
N LYS A 101 -3.37 -8.67 5.78
CA LYS A 101 -4.28 -9.61 6.43
C LYS A 101 -5.66 -9.38 5.85
N PHE A 102 -6.26 -10.42 5.28
CA PHE A 102 -7.68 -10.39 4.94
C PHE A 102 -8.50 -10.38 6.24
N ILE A 103 -9.44 -9.45 6.34
CA ILE A 103 -10.30 -9.29 7.51
C ILE A 103 -11.68 -9.89 7.24
N GLY A 104 -12.20 -9.71 6.03
CA GLY A 104 -13.48 -10.30 5.62
C GLY A 104 -14.22 -9.45 4.59
N ILE A 105 -15.52 -9.66 4.51
CA ILE A 105 -16.43 -9.01 3.57
C ILE A 105 -17.43 -8.14 4.32
N CYS A 106 -17.69 -6.94 3.81
CA CYS A 106 -18.77 -6.08 4.29
C CYS A 106 -19.39 -5.26 3.16
N THR A 107 -20.50 -4.58 3.44
CA THR A 107 -21.04 -3.58 2.52
C THR A 107 -20.20 -2.31 2.56
N LYS A 108 -20.24 -1.51 1.48
CA LYS A 108 -19.55 -0.21 1.45
C LYS A 108 -20.00 0.74 2.56
N LYS A 109 -21.28 0.70 2.94
CA LYS A 109 -21.83 1.51 4.03
C LYS A 109 -21.18 1.14 5.37
N GLN A 110 -21.11 -0.15 5.68
CA GLN A 110 -20.46 -0.66 6.89
C GLN A 110 -18.97 -0.30 6.92
N TYR A 111 -18.27 -0.41 5.80
CA TYR A 111 -16.87 0.01 5.71
C TYR A 111 -16.67 1.49 6.07
N LEU A 112 -17.53 2.37 5.53
CA LEU A 112 -17.47 3.80 5.84
C LEU A 112 -17.78 4.09 7.31
N GLU A 113 -18.72 3.35 7.90
CA GLU A 113 -19.00 3.43 9.34
C GLU A 113 -17.78 3.03 10.17
N ILE A 114 -17.07 1.96 9.79
CA ILE A 114 -15.85 1.51 10.47
C ILE A 114 -14.78 2.61 10.41
N ILE A 115 -14.41 3.08 9.22
CA ILE A 115 -13.34 4.09 9.08
C ILE A 115 -13.69 5.40 9.78
N ASN A 116 -14.95 5.83 9.70
CA ASN A 116 -15.36 7.07 10.37
C ASN A 116 -15.39 6.91 11.89
N SER A 117 -15.69 5.71 12.40
CA SER A 117 -15.67 5.43 13.84
C SER A 117 -14.26 5.33 14.44
N GLU A 118 -13.23 5.09 13.61
CA GLU A 118 -11.84 5.07 14.06
C GLU A 118 -11.34 6.46 14.51
N HIS A 119 -12.02 7.54 14.15
CA HIS A 119 -11.74 8.86 14.72
C HIS A 119 -12.16 9.01 16.19
N ASP A 120 -13.05 8.15 16.72
CA ASP A 120 -13.71 8.33 18.02
C ASP A 120 -13.39 7.25 19.10
N ASN A 121 -12.18 6.67 19.12
CA ASN A 121 -11.69 5.78 20.19
C ASN A 121 -12.33 4.37 20.31
N LEU A 122 -12.28 3.52 19.28
CA LEU A 122 -12.60 2.09 19.45
C LEU A 122 -11.69 1.18 18.63
N LYS A 123 -10.39 1.12 18.96
CA LYS A 123 -9.51 0.05 18.46
C LYS A 123 -9.99 -1.31 19.00
N SER A 124 -10.33 -2.21 18.07
CA SER A 124 -10.62 -3.65 18.21
C SER A 124 -12.03 -4.12 18.56
N LYS A 125 -12.86 -3.41 19.33
CA LYS A 125 -14.05 -4.06 19.93
C LYS A 125 -15.29 -4.23 19.04
N ASN A 126 -15.33 -3.66 17.84
CA ASN A 126 -16.54 -3.67 17.01
C ASN A 126 -16.35 -4.15 15.56
N ILE A 127 -15.12 -4.42 15.09
CA ILE A 127 -14.89 -4.80 13.69
C ILE A 127 -15.58 -6.14 13.37
N ASP A 128 -15.56 -7.08 14.31
CA ASP A 128 -16.14 -8.42 14.19
C ASP A 128 -17.67 -8.42 13.99
N ASN A 129 -18.36 -7.33 14.38
CA ASN A 129 -19.82 -7.22 14.18
C ASN A 129 -20.20 -6.79 12.76
N TYR A 130 -19.27 -6.23 11.99
CA TYR A 130 -19.54 -5.64 10.68
C TYR A 130 -18.87 -6.40 9.53
N ILE A 131 -17.79 -7.12 9.80
CA ILE A 131 -17.01 -7.84 8.80
C ILE A 131 -17.13 -9.33 9.03
N ILE A 132 -17.52 -10.06 7.99
CA ILE A 132 -17.68 -11.51 8.02
C ILE A 132 -16.54 -12.13 7.22
N ASP A 133 -15.69 -12.97 7.84
CA ASP A 133 -14.77 -13.85 7.11
C ASP A 133 -15.47 -15.18 6.79
N PRO A 134 -15.76 -15.47 5.52
CA PRO A 134 -16.49 -16.67 5.12
C PRO A 134 -15.62 -17.94 5.05
N VAL A 135 -14.32 -17.82 5.24
CA VAL A 135 -13.36 -18.93 5.13
C VAL A 135 -12.90 -19.41 6.51
N LEU A 136 -13.01 -18.56 7.53
CA LEU A 136 -12.77 -18.95 8.92
C LEU A 136 -14.05 -19.56 9.50
N GLU A 137 -14.08 -20.89 9.65
CA GLU A 137 -15.02 -21.51 10.58
C GLU A 137 -14.67 -21.02 11.99
N VAL A 138 -15.55 -20.21 12.59
CA VAL A 138 -15.39 -19.73 13.97
C VAL A 138 -15.58 -20.92 14.92
N VAL A 139 -14.54 -21.72 15.10
CA VAL A 139 -14.43 -22.72 16.16
C VAL A 139 -13.88 -22.00 17.38
N ILE A 140 -14.79 -21.58 18.27
CA ILE A 140 -14.54 -21.29 19.70
C ILE A 140 -13.12 -20.78 20.01
N GLY A 141 -12.87 -19.51 19.66
CA GLY A 141 -11.74 -18.73 20.15
C GLY A 141 -10.39 -18.96 19.46
N LEU A 142 -9.98 -17.96 18.67
CA LEU A 142 -8.60 -17.65 18.26
C LEU A 142 -8.05 -18.24 16.94
N GLU A 143 -8.87 -18.51 15.93
CA GLU A 143 -8.34 -18.49 14.56
C GLU A 143 -8.57 -17.12 13.95
N GLU A 144 -7.65 -16.20 14.23
CA GLU A 144 -7.52 -14.99 13.43
C GLU A 144 -6.65 -15.29 12.21
N ARG A 145 -7.04 -14.80 11.03
CA ARG A 145 -6.13 -14.83 9.88
C ARG A 145 -4.81 -14.19 10.24
N LYS A 146 -3.72 -14.88 9.94
CA LYS A 146 -2.37 -14.34 10.11
C LYS A 146 -2.10 -13.35 8.99
N PHE A 147 -1.23 -12.39 9.27
CA PHE A 147 -0.62 -11.60 8.22
C PHE A 147 0.15 -12.51 7.27
N GLU A 148 -0.07 -12.30 5.99
CA GLU A 148 0.72 -12.94 4.95
C GLU A 148 1.81 -11.97 4.48
N LEU A 149 3.06 -12.44 4.51
CA LEU A 149 4.20 -11.72 3.96
C LEU A 149 4.27 -11.99 2.46
N ILE A 150 4.31 -10.92 1.66
CA ILE A 150 4.50 -10.98 0.22
C ILE A 150 5.85 -10.35 -0.12
N GLU A 151 6.77 -11.17 -0.59
CA GLU A 151 8.08 -10.73 -1.07
C GLU A 151 7.95 -9.77 -2.27
N PRO A 152 8.97 -8.94 -2.56
CA PRO A 152 8.99 -8.10 -3.75
C PRO A 152 8.69 -8.90 -5.03
N HIS A 153 7.86 -8.33 -5.90
CA HIS A 153 7.43 -8.92 -7.18
C HIS A 153 6.74 -10.29 -7.07
N CYS A 154 6.21 -10.63 -5.89
CA CYS A 154 5.52 -11.89 -5.64
C CYS A 154 4.02 -11.69 -5.41
N VAL A 155 3.30 -12.82 -5.38
CA VAL A 155 1.86 -12.88 -5.11
C VAL A 155 1.61 -13.73 -3.87
N SER A 156 0.54 -13.42 -3.15
CA SER A 156 0.10 -14.18 -2.00
C SER A 156 -0.56 -15.50 -2.38
N SER A 157 -0.86 -16.28 -1.37
CA SER A 157 -1.84 -17.35 -1.42
C SER A 157 -3.18 -16.84 -1.92
N GLU A 158 -3.83 -17.67 -2.72
CA GLU A 158 -5.16 -17.41 -3.24
C GLU A 158 -6.20 -17.70 -2.16
N ILE A 159 -7.15 -16.78 -2.00
CA ILE A 159 -8.32 -16.98 -1.14
C ILE A 159 -9.53 -17.11 -2.06
N SER A 160 -10.25 -18.22 -1.95
CA SER A 160 -11.48 -18.45 -2.70
C SER A 160 -12.71 -18.46 -1.78
N ILE A 161 -13.78 -17.83 -2.26
CA ILE A 161 -15.05 -17.70 -1.55
C ILE A 161 -16.17 -18.03 -2.55
N PRO A 162 -17.00 -19.05 -2.28
CA PRO A 162 -18.13 -19.37 -3.15
C PRO A 162 -19.07 -18.17 -3.32
N LEU A 163 -19.44 -17.82 -4.56
CA LEU A 163 -20.36 -16.71 -4.81
C LEU A 163 -21.75 -16.97 -4.21
N GLU A 164 -22.14 -18.23 -4.06
CA GLU A 164 -23.35 -18.65 -3.35
C GLU A 164 -23.37 -18.11 -1.91
N TYR A 165 -22.24 -18.16 -1.19
CA TYR A 165 -22.13 -17.60 0.16
C TYR A 165 -22.32 -16.08 0.15
N ILE A 166 -21.68 -15.37 -0.79
CA ILE A 166 -21.78 -13.92 -0.92
C ILE A 166 -23.23 -13.52 -1.29
N ASN A 167 -23.87 -14.30 -2.15
CA ASN A 167 -25.25 -14.07 -2.54
C ASN A 167 -26.23 -14.31 -1.39
N ASN A 168 -26.02 -15.33 -0.56
CA ASN A 168 -26.90 -15.62 0.57
C ASN A 168 -26.81 -14.55 1.67
N ASN A 169 -25.60 -14.09 1.99
CA ASN A 169 -25.38 -13.13 3.08
C ASN A 169 -25.65 -11.67 2.67
N TRP A 170 -25.44 -11.32 1.40
CA TRP A 170 -25.59 -9.94 0.88
C TRP A 170 -26.49 -9.88 -0.37
N SER A 171 -27.57 -10.65 -0.37
CA SER A 171 -28.51 -10.75 -1.51
C SER A 171 -29.12 -9.39 -1.94
N LYS A 172 -29.28 -8.47 -1.00
CA LYS A 172 -29.93 -7.17 -1.21
C LYS A 172 -28.96 -6.03 -1.52
N ASP A 173 -27.67 -6.25 -1.30
CA ASP A 173 -26.64 -5.22 -1.43
C ASP A 173 -25.95 -5.29 -2.79
N ARG A 174 -25.85 -4.14 -3.46
CA ARG A 174 -25.20 -4.03 -4.78
C ARG A 174 -23.70 -3.76 -4.70
N GLU A 175 -23.24 -3.23 -3.56
CA GLU A 175 -21.86 -2.77 -3.37
C GLU A 175 -21.26 -3.47 -2.15
N ILE A 176 -20.54 -4.54 -2.43
CA ILE A 176 -19.83 -5.36 -1.44
C ILE A 176 -18.33 -5.08 -1.58
N CYS A 177 -17.61 -5.09 -0.47
CA CYS A 177 -16.19 -4.79 -0.42
C CYS A 177 -15.45 -5.92 0.29
N LEU A 178 -14.30 -6.33 -0.25
CA LEU A 178 -13.29 -7.06 0.49
C LEU A 178 -12.55 -6.08 1.38
N VAL A 179 -12.36 -6.41 2.64
CA VAL A 179 -11.59 -5.61 3.60
C VAL A 179 -10.31 -6.33 3.96
N TYR A 180 -9.22 -5.60 3.91
CA TYR A 180 -7.89 -6.07 4.27
C TYR A 180 -7.14 -5.01 5.07
N MET A 181 -6.15 -5.45 5.83
CA MET A 181 -5.39 -4.63 6.76
C MET A 181 -3.89 -4.76 6.48
N ASP A 182 -3.15 -3.66 6.61
CA ASP A 182 -1.68 -3.70 6.61
C ASP A 182 -1.10 -4.04 8.00
N ALA A 183 0.21 -4.27 8.09
CA ALA A 183 0.86 -4.56 9.38
C ALA A 183 0.82 -3.40 10.38
N VAL A 184 0.49 -2.18 9.95
CA VAL A 184 0.36 -1.00 10.81
C VAL A 184 -1.05 -0.89 11.39
N GLY A 185 -2.01 -1.65 10.84
CA GLY A 185 -3.41 -1.67 11.24
C GLY A 185 -4.31 -0.77 10.40
N ASN A 186 -3.83 -0.22 9.28
CA ASN A 186 -4.68 0.57 8.38
C ASN A 186 -5.58 -0.38 7.59
N LEU A 187 -6.86 -0.02 7.53
CA LEU A 187 -7.86 -0.76 6.76
C LEU A 187 -7.96 -0.22 5.33
N TYR A 188 -8.09 -1.15 4.40
CA TYR A 188 -8.25 -0.89 2.99
C TYR A 188 -9.40 -1.74 2.45
N LYS A 189 -9.96 -1.30 1.33
CA LYS A 189 -11.01 -2.04 0.63
C LYS A 189 -10.74 -2.28 -0.83
N LYS A 190 -11.33 -3.36 -1.34
CA LYS A 190 -11.49 -3.62 -2.77
C LYS A 190 -12.97 -3.83 -3.06
N ASP A 191 -13.52 -2.97 -3.92
CA ASP A 191 -14.92 -3.08 -4.32
C ASP A 191 -15.11 -4.29 -5.23
N ILE A 192 -16.08 -5.14 -4.88
CA ILE A 192 -16.55 -6.25 -5.70
C ILE A 192 -17.87 -5.79 -6.30
N ILE A 193 -17.88 -5.63 -7.63
CA ILE A 193 -19.12 -5.36 -8.34
C ILE A 193 -19.81 -6.71 -8.56
N LYS A 194 -21.00 -6.90 -7.97
CA LYS A 194 -21.87 -8.01 -8.37
C LYS A 194 -22.30 -7.78 -9.82
N ALA A 195 -22.01 -8.75 -10.70
CA ALA A 195 -22.76 -8.87 -11.94
C ALA A 195 -24.17 -9.32 -11.55
N VAL A 196 -25.15 -8.46 -11.84
CA VAL A 196 -26.59 -8.75 -11.72
C VAL A 196 -27.00 -9.67 -12.86
#